data_AF-A0A7W8D9U2-F1
#
_entry.id   AF-A0A7W8D9U2-F1
#
_cell.length_a   1.000
_cell.length_b   1.000
_cell.length_c   1.000
_cell.angle_alpha   90.00
_cell.angle_beta   90.00
_cell.angle_gamma   90.00
#
_symmetry.space_group_name_H-M   'P 1'
#
loop_
_entity.id
_entity.type
_entity.pdbx_description
1 polymer ?
#
loop_
_entity_poly.entity_id
_entity_poly.type
_entity_poly.pdbx_seq_one_letter_code
_entity_poly.pdbx_strand_id
1 'polypeptide(L)'
;MNTPHEIDELQWQAQERARRNARLHLSSAADDAASAPYRLVAQALRNTPMPALPPEFARDVARRVARAGDGLERALTLGLAVALGIGGTVTALVYGAAWWQASASLLASGSPAAAGWLAALAGCVGLSWLTGRLRQAVSAR
;
A
#
# COMPACT_ATOMS: atom_id res chain seq x y z
N MET A 1 20.74 28.37 -20.45
CA MET A 1 19.84 28.76 -19.34
C MET A 1 18.48 28.16 -19.66
N ASN A 2 18.10 27.06 -19.00
CA ASN A 2 16.87 26.33 -19.30
C ASN A 2 15.75 26.92 -18.43
N THR A 3 14.86 27.72 -19.00
CA THR A 3 13.72 28.27 -18.27
C THR A 3 12.76 27.13 -17.92
N PRO A 4 12.29 26.99 -16.67
CA PRO A 4 11.21 26.06 -16.37
C PRO A 4 10.04 26.36 -17.29
N HIS A 5 9.60 25.39 -18.09
CA HIS A 5 8.34 25.52 -18.82
C HIS A 5 7.22 25.62 -17.77
N GLU A 6 6.65 26.80 -17.61
CA GLU A 6 5.45 26.99 -16.82
C GLU A 6 4.36 26.11 -17.42
N ILE A 7 3.84 25.17 -16.63
CA ILE A 7 2.79 24.26 -17.07
C ILE A 7 1.50 25.08 -17.11
N ASP A 8 0.99 25.34 -18.31
CA ASP A 8 -0.32 25.95 -18.50
C ASP A 8 -1.40 24.96 -18.04
N GLU A 9 -2.04 25.27 -16.91
CA GLU A 9 -3.05 24.43 -16.28
C GLU A 9 -4.24 24.16 -17.22
N LEU A 10 -4.63 25.12 -18.07
CA LEU A 10 -5.74 24.94 -19.01
C LEU A 10 -5.38 23.92 -20.09
N GLN A 11 -4.14 23.99 -20.60
CA GLN A 11 -3.63 22.99 -21.54
C GLN A 11 -3.47 21.62 -20.90
N TRP A 12 -2.98 21.57 -19.66
CA TRP A 12 -2.86 20.33 -18.90
C TRP A 12 -4.23 19.64 -18.73
N GLN A 13 -5.26 20.39 -18.32
CA GLN A 13 -6.61 19.85 -18.17
C GLN A 13 -7.23 19.40 -19.50
N ALA A 14 -6.94 20.08 -20.61
CA ALA A 14 -7.39 19.66 -21.94
C ALA A 14 -6.74 18.32 -22.36
N GLN A 15 -5.45 18.16 -22.10
CA GLN A 15 -4.71 16.91 -22.36
C GLN A 15 -5.23 15.76 -21.50
N GLU A 16 -5.45 16.00 -20.21
CA GLU A 16 -5.87 14.95 -19.28
C GLU A 16 -7.31 14.49 -19.56
N ARG A 17 -8.20 15.41 -19.98
CA ARG A 17 -9.56 15.06 -20.45
C ARG A 17 -9.51 14.21 -21.72
N ALA A 18 -8.72 14.60 -22.73
CA ALA A 18 -8.55 13.82 -23.96
C ALA A 18 -8.05 12.39 -23.65
N ARG A 19 -7.07 12.28 -22.73
CA ARG A 19 -6.49 10.99 -22.31
C ARG A 19 -7.51 10.10 -21.60
N ARG A 20 -8.32 10.67 -20.69
CA ARG A 20 -9.40 9.93 -19.98
C ARG A 20 -10.51 9.49 -20.93
N ASN A 21 -10.98 10.37 -21.80
CA ASN A 21 -12.04 10.06 -22.78
C ASN A 21 -11.62 8.94 -23.73
N ALA A 22 -10.37 8.98 -24.20
CA ALA A 22 -9.80 7.91 -25.00
C ALA A 22 -9.75 6.57 -24.25
N ARG A 23 -9.45 6.54 -22.94
CA ARG A 23 -9.42 5.28 -22.13
C ARG A 23 -10.82 4.69 -21.94
N LEU A 24 -11.83 5.54 -21.85
CA LEU A 24 -13.22 5.12 -21.67
C LEU A 24 -13.94 4.81 -22.99
N HIS A 25 -13.25 4.86 -24.13
CA HIS A 25 -13.82 4.67 -25.47
C HIS A 25 -15.04 5.57 -25.76
N LEU A 26 -15.07 6.76 -25.17
CA LEU A 26 -16.14 7.73 -25.38
C LEU A 26 -16.06 8.31 -26.81
N SER A 27 -17.23 8.55 -27.42
CA SER A 27 -17.34 9.06 -28.78
C SER A 27 -16.71 10.45 -28.92
N SER A 28 -16.15 10.74 -30.11
CA SER A 28 -15.60 12.06 -30.48
C SER A 28 -16.60 13.21 -30.34
N ALA A 29 -17.91 12.92 -30.27
CA ALA A 29 -18.94 13.92 -30.05
C ALA A 29 -18.94 14.50 -28.61
N ALA A 30 -18.28 13.84 -27.66
CA ALA A 30 -18.18 14.27 -26.26
C ALA A 30 -16.90 15.08 -25.96
N ASP A 31 -16.05 15.35 -26.97
CA ASP A 31 -14.82 16.11 -26.79
C ASP A 31 -15.02 17.59 -27.11
N ASP A 32 -14.50 18.45 -26.23
CA ASP A 32 -14.42 19.90 -26.47
C ASP A 32 -13.44 20.20 -27.62
N ALA A 33 -13.61 21.35 -28.29
CA ALA A 33 -12.71 21.77 -29.38
C ALA A 33 -11.23 21.82 -28.95
N ALA A 34 -10.96 22.10 -27.67
CA ALA A 34 -9.62 22.13 -27.09
C ALA A 34 -8.99 20.73 -26.88
N SER A 35 -9.78 19.65 -26.76
CA SER A 35 -9.27 18.28 -26.54
C SER A 35 -9.11 17.48 -27.84
N ALA A 36 -9.77 17.90 -28.93
CA ALA A 36 -9.69 17.27 -30.25
C ALA A 36 -8.27 17.00 -30.78
N PRO A 37 -7.31 17.95 -30.75
CA PRO A 37 -5.95 17.69 -31.23
C PRO A 37 -5.21 16.67 -30.37
N TYR A 38 -5.42 16.71 -29.05
CA TYR A 38 -4.78 15.77 -28.11
C TYR A 38 -5.30 14.35 -28.24
N ARG A 39 -6.56 14.17 -28.67
CA ARG A 39 -7.09 12.84 -28.99
C ARG A 39 -6.36 12.19 -30.16
N LEU A 40 -6.04 12.96 -31.21
CA LEU A 40 -5.26 12.43 -32.35
C LEU A 40 -3.88 11.96 -31.91
N VAL A 41 -3.22 12.73 -31.03
CA VAL A 41 -1.93 12.34 -30.44
C VAL A 41 -2.08 11.07 -29.59
N ALA A 42 -3.10 11.01 -28.72
CA ALA A 42 -3.36 9.82 -27.90
C ALA A 42 -3.63 8.57 -28.75
N GLN A 43 -4.34 8.72 -29.88
CA GLN A 43 -4.63 7.65 -30.82
C GLN A 43 -3.38 7.22 -31.59
N ALA A 44 -2.57 8.16 -32.05
CA ALA A 44 -1.30 7.89 -32.72
C ALA A 44 -0.34 7.13 -31.79
N LEU A 45 -0.24 7.53 -30.52
CA LEU A 45 0.58 6.84 -29.52
C LEU A 45 0.09 5.41 -29.23
N ARG A 46 -1.24 5.17 -29.22
CA ARG A 46 -1.80 3.83 -29.02
C ARG A 46 -1.60 2.90 -30.21
N ASN A 47 -1.68 3.43 -31.42
CA ASN A 47 -1.49 2.66 -32.64
C ASN A 47 -0.01 2.54 -33.03
N THR A 48 0.89 3.13 -32.25
CA THR A 48 2.32 2.92 -32.40
C THR A 48 2.63 1.48 -32.00
N PRO A 49 3.18 0.64 -32.90
CA PRO A 49 3.54 -0.72 -32.56
C PRO A 49 4.56 -0.68 -31.42
N MET A 50 4.18 -1.22 -30.25
CA MET A 50 5.13 -1.36 -29.16
C MET A 50 6.22 -2.34 -29.61
N PRO A 51 7.51 -1.97 -29.51
CA PRO A 51 8.57 -2.94 -29.68
C PRO A 51 8.38 -4.05 -28.64
N ALA A 52 8.57 -5.30 -29.07
CA ALA A 52 8.45 -6.45 -28.18
C ALA A 52 9.35 -6.25 -26.96
N LEU A 53 8.78 -6.41 -25.76
CA LEU A 53 9.56 -6.31 -24.54
C LEU A 53 10.51 -7.51 -24.45
N PRO A 54 11.73 -7.33 -23.92
CA PRO A 54 12.61 -8.45 -23.62
C PRO A 54 11.90 -9.47 -22.71
N PRO A 55 12.17 -10.79 -22.86
CA PRO A 55 11.52 -11.83 -22.08
C PRO A 55 11.72 -11.65 -20.56
N GLU A 56 12.85 -11.08 -20.15
CA GLU A 56 13.19 -10.84 -18.74
C GLU A 56 12.75 -9.45 -18.22
N PHE A 57 12.06 -8.64 -19.03
CA PHE A 57 11.72 -7.27 -18.66
C PHE A 57 10.97 -7.19 -17.32
N ALA A 58 9.95 -8.02 -17.13
CA ALA A 58 9.17 -8.04 -15.90
C ALA A 58 10.05 -8.38 -14.69
N ARG A 59 10.99 -9.32 -14.86
CA ARG A 59 11.92 -9.74 -13.81
C ARG A 59 12.91 -8.64 -13.44
N ASP A 60 13.44 -7.93 -14.44
CA ASP A 60 14.39 -6.85 -14.22
C ASP A 60 13.74 -5.61 -13.62
N VAL A 61 12.50 -5.29 -14.03
CA VAL A 61 11.69 -4.27 -13.38
C VAL A 61 11.41 -4.64 -11.93
N ALA A 62 10.94 -5.86 -11.66
CA ALA A 62 10.68 -6.32 -10.30
C ALA A 62 11.92 -6.23 -9.40
N ARG A 63 13.10 -6.62 -9.90
CA ARG A 63 14.38 -6.50 -9.20
C ARG A 63 14.79 -5.05 -8.94
N ARG A 64 14.49 -4.13 -9.87
CA ARG A 64 14.81 -2.71 -9.70
C ARG A 64 13.88 -2.06 -8.69
N VAL A 65 12.58 -2.35 -8.75
CA VAL A 65 11.58 -1.84 -7.78
C VAL A 65 11.88 -2.34 -6.38
N ALA A 66 12.20 -3.63 -6.22
CA ALA A 66 12.59 -4.20 -4.92
C ALA A 66 13.83 -3.52 -4.31
N ARG A 67 14.74 -2.98 -5.14
CA ARG A 67 15.95 -2.28 -4.64
C ARG A 67 15.73 -0.79 -4.41
N ALA A 68 14.75 -0.17 -5.07
CA ALA A 68 14.58 1.28 -5.07
C ALA A 68 13.83 1.82 -3.83
N GLY A 69 12.99 1.00 -3.17
CA GLY A 69 12.16 1.43 -2.05
C GLY A 69 12.67 1.08 -0.65
N ASP A 70 13.60 0.14 -0.53
CA ASP A 70 13.75 -0.56 0.75
C ASP A 70 14.55 0.21 1.82
N GLY A 71 15.56 1.00 1.48
CA GLY A 71 16.51 1.51 2.49
C GLY A 71 15.88 2.37 3.60
N LEU A 72 15.15 3.42 3.21
CA LEU A 72 14.57 4.38 4.14
C LEU A 72 13.34 3.80 4.86
N GLU A 73 12.42 3.17 4.12
CA GLU A 73 11.22 2.55 4.69
C GLU A 73 11.58 1.45 5.69
N ARG A 74 12.59 0.62 5.37
CA ARG A 74 13.13 -0.39 6.28
C ARG A 74 13.75 0.25 7.52
N ALA A 75 14.53 1.31 7.36
CA ALA A 75 15.14 2.01 8.48
C ALA A 75 14.10 2.64 9.41
N LEU A 76 13.06 3.30 8.87
CA LEU A 76 11.96 3.85 9.68
C LEU A 76 11.17 2.75 10.38
N THR A 77 10.85 1.66 9.67
CA THR A 77 10.11 0.54 10.24
C THR A 77 10.90 -0.12 11.37
N LEU A 78 12.21 -0.33 11.17
CA LEU A 78 13.08 -0.90 12.19
C LEU A 78 13.26 0.05 13.37
N GLY A 79 13.44 1.34 13.12
CA GLY A 79 13.51 2.37 14.16
C GLY A 79 12.23 2.43 14.99
N LEU A 80 11.07 2.40 14.33
CA LEU A 80 9.77 2.35 15.00
C LEU A 80 9.63 1.07 15.83
N ALA A 81 10.00 -0.08 15.30
CA ALA A 81 9.95 -1.36 16.01
C ALA A 81 10.86 -1.36 17.26
N VAL A 82 12.07 -0.80 17.14
CA VAL A 82 13.00 -0.65 18.28
C VAL A 82 12.43 0.30 19.33
N ALA A 83 11.92 1.47 18.92
CA ALA A 83 11.33 2.44 19.84
C ALA A 83 10.12 1.85 20.58
N LEU A 84 9.25 1.14 19.87
CA LEU A 84 8.09 0.46 20.44
C LEU A 84 8.51 -0.68 21.39
N GLY A 85 9.54 -1.45 21.01
CA GLY A 85 10.09 -2.52 21.83
C GLY A 85 10.71 -2.00 23.14
N ILE A 86 11.49 -0.91 23.07
CA ILE A 86 12.06 -0.27 24.26
C ILE A 86 10.95 0.30 25.14
N GLY A 87 10.03 1.08 24.57
CA GLY A 87 8.91 1.68 25.30
C GLY A 87 8.02 0.62 25.98
N GLY A 88 7.71 -0.46 25.26
CA GLY A 88 6.98 -1.60 25.81
C GLY A 88 7.73 -2.30 26.93
N THR A 89 9.04 -2.51 26.78
CA THR A 89 9.90 -3.13 27.81
C THR A 89 9.95 -2.27 29.07
N VAL A 90 10.18 -0.96 28.94
CA VAL A 90 10.19 -0.04 30.08
C VAL A 90 8.84 -0.02 30.78
N THR A 91 7.75 0.07 30.02
CA THR A 91 6.39 0.04 30.58
C THR A 91 6.11 -1.28 31.32
N ALA A 92 6.53 -2.42 30.77
CA ALA A 92 6.39 -3.71 31.41
C ALA A 92 7.23 -3.83 32.70
N LEU A 93 8.44 -3.28 32.72
CA LEU A 93 9.29 -3.29 33.93
C LEU A 93 8.72 -2.40 35.03
N VAL A 94 8.18 -1.22 34.68
CA VAL A 94 7.66 -0.25 35.65
C VAL A 94 6.27 -0.64 36.16
N TYR A 95 5.38 -1.07 35.27
CA TYR A 95 3.95 -1.28 35.59
C TYR A 95 3.51 -2.74 35.52
N GLY A 96 4.35 -3.64 34.99
CA GLY A 96 3.95 -5.00 34.67
C GLY A 96 3.55 -5.82 35.89
N ALA A 97 4.22 -5.67 37.03
CA ALA A 97 3.87 -6.40 38.25
C ALA A 97 2.47 -6.03 38.76
N ALA A 98 2.17 -4.73 38.84
CA ALA A 98 0.87 -4.24 39.28
C ALA A 98 -0.26 -4.64 38.32
N TRP A 99 -0.01 -4.51 37.02
CA TRP A 99 -0.96 -4.93 35.98
C TRP A 99 -1.19 -6.46 36.00
N TRP A 100 -0.13 -7.24 36.17
CA TRP A 100 -0.20 -8.71 36.22
C TRP A 100 -0.99 -9.18 37.44
N GLN A 101 -0.74 -8.63 38.62
CA GLN A 101 -1.49 -8.99 39.82
C GLN A 101 -2.98 -8.62 39.72
N ALA A 102 -3.31 -7.45 39.17
CA ALA A 102 -4.71 -7.07 38.94
C ALA A 102 -5.40 -7.96 37.91
N SER A 103 -4.68 -8.38 36.87
CA SER A 103 -5.20 -9.28 35.84
C SER A 103 -5.40 -10.70 36.37
N ALA A 104 -4.45 -11.19 37.17
CA ALA A 104 -4.51 -12.51 37.79
C ALA A 104 -5.67 -12.61 38.79
N SER A 105 -5.94 -11.57 39.58
CA SER A 105 -7.06 -11.55 40.51
C SER A 105 -8.41 -11.54 39.80
N LEU A 106 -8.54 -10.82 38.68
CA LEU A 106 -9.73 -10.85 37.82
C LEU A 106 -9.95 -12.23 37.19
N LEU A 107 -8.91 -12.91 36.72
CA LEU A 107 -9.03 -14.30 36.25
C LEU A 107 -9.43 -15.25 37.37
N ALA A 108 -8.81 -15.12 38.54
CA ALA A 108 -9.09 -15.97 39.69
C ALA A 108 -10.53 -15.80 40.23
N SER A 109 -11.12 -14.62 40.05
CA SER A 109 -12.52 -14.35 40.41
C SER A 109 -13.54 -15.12 39.56
N GLY A 110 -13.11 -15.80 38.49
CA GLY A 110 -14.02 -16.55 37.60
C GLY A 110 -14.97 -15.67 36.80
N SER A 111 -14.64 -14.39 36.62
CA SER A 111 -15.50 -13.43 35.94
C SER A 111 -15.77 -13.85 34.48
N PRO A 112 -17.05 -13.94 34.05
CA PRO A 112 -17.39 -14.28 32.67
C PRO A 112 -16.88 -13.24 31.67
N ALA A 113 -16.72 -11.98 32.10
CA ALA A 113 -16.11 -10.94 31.28
C ALA A 113 -14.65 -11.25 30.97
N ALA A 114 -13.87 -11.73 31.96
CA ALA A 114 -12.47 -12.10 31.75
C ALA A 114 -12.34 -13.26 30.75
N ALA A 115 -13.20 -14.27 30.87
CA ALA A 115 -13.27 -15.37 29.90
C ALA A 115 -13.63 -14.89 28.48
N GLY A 116 -14.57 -13.96 28.35
CA GLY A 116 -14.93 -13.35 27.07
C GLY A 116 -13.76 -12.62 26.40
N TRP A 117 -13.00 -11.84 27.17
CA TRP A 117 -11.80 -11.16 26.67
C TRP A 117 -10.70 -12.13 26.25
N LEU A 118 -10.47 -13.22 27.00
CA LEU A 118 -9.52 -14.25 26.61
C LEU A 118 -9.94 -14.97 25.33
N ALA A 119 -11.22 -15.29 25.18
CA ALA A 119 -11.76 -15.90 23.97
C ALA A 119 -11.62 -14.97 22.76
N ALA A 120 -11.90 -13.67 22.93
CA ALA A 120 -11.69 -12.68 21.88
C ALA A 120 -10.21 -12.59 21.48
N LEU A 121 -9.29 -12.57 22.45
CA LEU A 121 -7.84 -12.55 22.19
C LEU A 121 -7.40 -13.81 21.44
N ALA A 122 -7.84 -14.99 21.88
CA ALA A 122 -7.56 -16.26 21.21
C ALA A 122 -8.13 -16.28 19.78
N GLY A 123 -9.33 -15.76 19.57
CA GLY A 123 -9.94 -15.61 18.25
C GLY A 123 -9.13 -14.71 17.33
N CYS A 124 -8.71 -13.53 17.81
CA CYS A 124 -7.88 -12.59 17.06
C CYS A 124 -6.52 -13.20 16.67
N VAL A 125 -5.86 -13.89 17.61
CA VAL A 125 -4.58 -14.56 17.35
C VAL A 125 -4.78 -15.69 16.32
N GLY A 126 -5.82 -16.51 16.49
CA GLY A 126 -6.14 -17.59 15.57
C GLY A 126 -6.41 -17.11 14.15
N LEU A 127 -7.22 -16.05 13.99
CA LEU A 127 -7.50 -15.43 12.69
C LEU A 127 -6.26 -14.82 12.04
N SER A 128 -5.43 -14.13 12.83
CA SER A 128 -4.16 -13.55 12.34
C SER A 128 -3.18 -14.63 11.86
N TRP A 129 -3.13 -15.77 12.56
CA TRP A 129 -2.28 -16.88 12.16
C TRP A 129 -2.81 -17.62 10.94
N LEU A 130 -4.13 -17.82 10.87
CA LEU A 130 -4.80 -18.45 9.74
C LEU A 130 -4.60 -17.64 8.45
N THR A 131 -4.80 -16.32 8.51
CA THR A 131 -4.57 -15.42 7.36
C THR A 131 -3.10 -15.45 6.92
N GLY A 132 -2.16 -15.49 7.85
CA GLY A 132 -0.73 -15.66 7.56
C GLY A 132 -0.45 -16.97 6.80
N ARG A 133 -1.01 -18.10 7.26
CA ARG A 133 -0.85 -19.40 6.59
C ARG A 133 -1.50 -19.44 5.21
N LEU A 134 -2.70 -18.88 5.06
CA LEU A 134 -3.38 -18.79 3.76
C LEU A 134 -2.55 -17.99 2.76
N ARG A 135 -1.97 -16.87 3.19
CA ARG A 135 -1.10 -16.05 2.32
C ARG A 135 0.15 -16.80 1.87
N GLN A 136 0.79 -17.55 2.78
CA GLN A 136 1.94 -18.39 2.44
C GLN A 136 1.58 -19.52 1.46
N ALA A 137 0.42 -20.17 1.67
CA ALA A 137 -0.07 -21.23 0.81
C ALA A 137 -0.42 -20.76 -0.61
N VAL A 138 -0.95 -19.53 -0.75
CA VAL A 138 -1.22 -18.91 -2.06
C VAL A 138 0.06 -18.49 -2.76
N SER A 139 1.07 -17.96 -2.05
CA SER A 139 2.35 -17.57 -2.65
C SER A 139 3.25 -18.74 -3.07
N ALA A 140 2.95 -19.96 -2.63
CA ALA A 140 3.70 -21.17 -2.96
C ALA A 140 3.12 -21.96 -4.16
N ARG A 141 2.03 -21.48 -4.78
CA ARG A 141 1.46 -22.00 -6.02
C ARG A 141 1.84 -21.09 -7.19
#